data_AF-A0A1H1QCD5-F1
#
_entry.id   AF-A0A1H1QCD5-F1
#
_cell.length_a   1.000
_cell.length_b   1.000
_cell.length_c   1.000
_cell.angle_alpha   90.00
_cell.angle_beta   90.00
_cell.angle_gamma   90.00
#
_symmetry.space_group_name_H-M   'P 1'
#
loop_
_entity.id
_entity.type
_entity.pdbx_description
1 polymer ?
#
loop_
_entity_poly.entity_id
_entity_poly.type
_entity_poly.pdbx_seq_one_letter_code
_entity_poly.pdbx_strand_id
1 'polypeptide(L)'
;MSSRFSRAVGRLNSVAAARLADALGSYQHQSILVSNIPLQIDRGVSLEGAEGVFRASTVAITWPVSSLGAVDRGGLFILDGERFIVEDEIANDGQWITAACMEQR
;
A
#
# COMPACT_ATOMS: atom_id res chain seq x y z
N MET A 1 8.96 -7.16 -26.20
CA MET A 1 7.63 -7.68 -26.62
C MET A 1 6.99 -8.41 -25.46
N SER A 2 5.87 -7.91 -24.94
CA SER A 2 5.13 -8.59 -23.86
C SER A 2 4.42 -9.83 -24.41
N SER A 3 4.61 -10.98 -23.76
CA SER A 3 3.99 -12.25 -24.19
C SER A 3 2.49 -12.24 -23.90
N ARG A 4 1.72 -13.13 -24.55
CA ARG A 4 0.28 -13.29 -24.26
C ARG A 4 0.04 -13.67 -22.80
N PHE A 5 0.93 -14.47 -22.23
CA PHE A 5 0.90 -14.85 -20.83
C PHE A 5 1.11 -13.65 -19.91
N SER A 6 2.10 -12.80 -20.18
CA SER A 6 2.36 -11.63 -19.32
C SER A 6 1.18 -10.65 -19.32
N ARG A 7 0.48 -10.50 -20.45
CA ARG A 7 -0.76 -9.71 -20.52
C ARG A 7 -1.91 -10.34 -19.74
N ALA A 8 -2.03 -11.66 -19.76
CA ALA A 8 -3.05 -12.36 -18.99
C ALA A 8 -2.81 -12.21 -17.47
N VAL A 9 -1.55 -12.34 -17.03
CA VAL A 9 -1.15 -12.13 -15.62
C VAL A 9 -1.41 -10.69 -15.18
N GLY A 10 -0.98 -9.69 -15.98
CA GLY A 10 -1.25 -8.29 -15.66
C GLY A 10 -2.74 -7.98 -15.53
N ARG A 11 -3.58 -8.58 -16.38
CA ARG A 11 -5.03 -8.44 -16.28
C ARG A 11 -5.59 -9.12 -15.04
N LEU A 12 -5.12 -10.32 -14.70
CA LEU A 12 -5.51 -11.01 -13.46
C LEU A 12 -5.21 -10.12 -12.25
N ASN A 13 -4.00 -9.57 -12.16
CA ASN A 13 -3.58 -8.73 -11.04
C ASN A 13 -4.42 -7.45 -10.94
N SER A 14 -4.75 -6.81 -12.07
CA SER A 14 -5.66 -5.65 -12.05
C SER A 14 -7.07 -5.98 -11.54
N VAL A 15 -7.60 -7.16 -11.91
CA VAL A 15 -8.92 -7.60 -11.44
C VAL A 15 -8.86 -7.96 -9.96
N ALA A 16 -7.79 -8.62 -9.52
CA ALA A 16 -7.56 -8.92 -8.11
C ALA A 16 -7.52 -7.65 -7.27
N ALA A 17 -6.74 -6.64 -7.68
CA ALA A 17 -6.69 -5.34 -7.01
C ALA A 17 -8.05 -4.66 -6.87
N ALA A 18 -8.87 -4.66 -7.92
CA ALA A 18 -10.20 -4.08 -7.84
C ALA A 18 -11.18 -4.86 -6.93
N ARG A 19 -10.91 -6.13 -6.62
CA ARG A 19 -11.81 -7.00 -5.84
C ARG A 19 -11.37 -7.22 -4.40
N LEU A 20 -10.07 -7.08 -4.15
CA LEU A 20 -9.44 -7.23 -2.84
C LEU A 20 -9.18 -5.89 -2.15
N ALA A 21 -9.31 -4.77 -2.88
CA ALA A 21 -9.25 -3.45 -2.27
C ALA A 21 -10.42 -3.28 -1.29
N ASP A 22 -10.08 -2.89 -0.07
CA ASP A 22 -11.07 -2.49 0.93
C ASP A 22 -11.66 -1.14 0.53
N ALA A 23 -10.82 -0.25 -0.05
CA ALA A 23 -11.27 1.06 -0.52
C ALA A 23 -10.33 1.68 -1.56
N LEU A 24 -10.80 2.77 -2.18
CA LEU A 24 -9.99 3.62 -3.06
C LEU A 24 -9.47 4.83 -2.26
N GLY A 25 -8.15 4.95 -2.14
CA GLY A 25 -7.51 6.07 -1.44
C GLY A 25 -6.66 6.93 -2.34
N SER A 26 -5.92 7.83 -1.70
CA SER A 26 -4.91 8.66 -2.35
C SER A 26 -3.62 8.64 -1.55
N TYR A 27 -2.51 8.85 -2.24
CA TYR A 27 -1.20 9.03 -1.65
C TYR A 27 -0.71 10.45 -1.92
N GLN A 28 -0.23 11.12 -0.87
CA GLN A 28 0.35 12.45 -0.94
C GLN A 28 1.74 12.44 -0.32
N HIS A 29 2.73 12.91 -1.07
CA HIS A 29 4.06 13.19 -0.53
C HIS A 29 4.64 14.43 -1.22
N GLN A 30 5.00 15.43 -0.43
CA GLN A 30 5.46 16.74 -0.93
C GLN A 30 4.44 17.35 -1.93
N SER A 31 4.81 17.48 -3.21
CA SER A 31 3.96 17.99 -4.29
C SER A 31 3.32 16.90 -5.15
N ILE A 32 3.56 15.63 -4.84
CA ILE A 32 3.01 14.49 -5.57
C ILE A 32 1.69 14.08 -4.91
N LEU A 33 0.63 14.04 -5.70
CA LEU A 33 -0.67 13.49 -5.32
C LEU A 33 -1.06 12.43 -6.33
N VAL A 34 -1.26 11.19 -5.86
CA VAL A 34 -1.75 10.07 -6.66
C VAL A 34 -3.09 9.66 -6.10
N SER A 35 -4.14 9.68 -6.91
CA SER A 35 -5.52 9.41 -6.49
C SER A 35 -6.04 8.10 -7.07
N ASN A 36 -7.15 7.60 -6.51
CA ASN A 36 -7.83 6.38 -6.94
C ASN A 36 -6.94 5.13 -6.85
N ILE A 37 -6.13 5.04 -5.81
CA ILE A 37 -5.28 3.88 -5.55
C ILE A 37 -6.15 2.81 -4.86
N PRO A 38 -6.24 1.58 -5.39
CA PRO A 38 -6.84 0.47 -4.67
C PRO A 38 -5.96 0.09 -3.48
N LEU A 39 -6.45 0.34 -2.28
CA LEU A 39 -5.76 0.08 -1.02
C LEU A 39 -6.43 -1.10 -0.29
N GLN A 40 -5.59 -1.98 0.25
CA GLN A 40 -5.99 -2.97 1.25
C GLN A 40 -5.41 -2.54 2.59
N ILE A 41 -6.20 -2.68 3.66
CA ILE A 41 -5.87 -2.11 4.97
C ILE A 41 -6.01 -3.18 6.03
N ASP A 42 -4.86 -3.61 6.55
CA ASP A 42 -4.81 -4.49 7.70
C ASP A 42 -4.57 -3.64 8.95
N ARG A 43 -5.59 -3.52 9.79
CA ARG A 43 -5.52 -2.83 11.08
C ARG A 43 -5.07 -3.81 12.17
N GLY A 44 -4.23 -3.34 13.09
CA GLY A 44 -3.79 -4.14 14.25
C GLY A 44 -2.71 -5.16 13.90
N VAL A 45 -1.92 -4.88 12.86
CA VAL A 45 -0.77 -5.72 12.51
C VAL A 45 0.31 -5.54 13.56
N SER A 46 0.75 -6.65 14.14
CA SER A 46 1.94 -6.68 14.98
C SER A 46 3.12 -7.03 14.10
N LEU A 47 3.98 -6.05 13.83
CA LEU A 47 5.25 -6.30 13.14
C LEU A 47 6.28 -6.73 14.18
N GLU A 48 6.74 -7.97 14.07
CA GLU A 48 7.86 -8.48 14.86
C GLU A 48 9.17 -7.97 14.23
N GLY A 49 9.80 -6.98 14.87
CA GLY A 49 11.18 -6.61 14.53
C GLY A 49 12.18 -7.70 14.93
N ALA A 50 13.33 -7.76 14.24
CA ALA A 50 14.41 -8.70 14.56
C ALA A 50 14.93 -8.59 16.01
N GLU A 51 14.69 -7.45 16.68
CA GLU A 51 15.05 -7.14 18.07
C GLU A 51 13.88 -7.32 19.06
N GLY A 52 12.73 -7.89 18.65
CA GLY A 52 11.55 -8.02 19.52
C GLY A 52 10.81 -6.71 19.78
N VAL A 53 11.08 -5.68 18.98
CA VAL A 53 10.34 -4.40 19.03
C VAL A 53 8.99 -4.60 18.37
N PHE A 54 7.93 -4.66 19.18
CA PHE A 54 6.55 -4.65 18.71
C PHE A 54 6.16 -3.21 18.35
N ARG A 55 5.92 -2.91 17.07
CA ARG A 55 5.23 -1.67 16.70
C ARG A 55 3.72 -1.86 16.95
N ALA A 56 3.29 -1.56 18.17
CA ALA A 56 1.88 -1.59 18.54
C ALA A 56 1.09 -0.56 17.71
N SER A 57 -0.11 -0.93 17.26
CA SER A 57 -1.02 -0.08 16.47
C SER A 57 -0.51 0.31 15.07
N THR A 58 0.26 -0.56 14.42
CA THR A 58 0.63 -0.38 13.01
C THR A 58 -0.54 -0.76 12.11
N VAL A 59 -0.82 0.08 11.11
CA VAL A 59 -1.72 -0.23 10.00
C VAL A 59 -0.86 -0.61 8.81
N ALA A 60 -1.02 -1.83 8.29
CA ALA A 60 -0.36 -2.21 7.05
C ALA A 60 -1.27 -1.82 5.87
N ILE A 61 -0.73 -1.04 4.95
CA ILE A 61 -1.44 -0.64 3.73
C ILE A 61 -0.76 -1.34 2.56
N THR A 62 -1.53 -2.08 1.78
CA THR A 62 -1.06 -2.80 0.59
C THR A 62 -1.70 -2.23 -0.67
N TRP A 63 -0.91 -2.04 -1.73
CA TRP A 63 -1.38 -1.53 -3.01
C TRP A 63 -0.61 -2.15 -4.18
N PRO A 64 -1.16 -2.15 -5.40
CA PRO A 64 -0.45 -2.66 -6.56
C PRO A 64 0.60 -1.64 -7.06
N VAL A 65 1.79 -2.15 -7.40
CA VAL A 65 2.92 -1.38 -7.97
C VAL A 65 2.51 -0.56 -9.19
N SER A 66 1.53 -1.05 -9.96
CA SER A 66 1.01 -0.37 -11.16
C SER A 66 0.25 0.93 -10.85
N SER A 67 -0.26 1.10 -9.63
CA SER A 67 -0.96 2.32 -9.20
C SER A 67 -0.01 3.30 -8.52
N LEU A 68 0.95 2.80 -7.75
CA LEU A 68 1.99 3.59 -7.10
C LEU A 68 3.26 2.73 -6.95
N GLY A 69 4.34 3.15 -7.62
CA GLY A 69 5.54 2.30 -7.76
C GLY A 69 6.47 2.28 -6.55
N ALA A 70 6.38 3.28 -5.67
CA ALA A 70 7.15 3.37 -4.43
C ALA A 70 6.48 4.38 -3.50
N VAL A 71 6.78 4.28 -2.21
CA VAL A 71 6.43 5.29 -1.20
C VAL A 71 7.66 5.73 -0.45
N ASP A 72 7.66 6.99 -0.03
CA ASP A 72 8.67 7.52 0.88
C ASP A 72 8.14 7.56 2.32
N ARG A 73 9.05 7.37 3.28
CA ARG A 73 8.78 7.59 4.69
C ARG A 73 8.32 9.04 4.92
N GLY A 74 7.21 9.19 5.64
CA GLY A 74 6.55 10.48 5.86
C GLY A 74 5.49 10.83 4.80
N GLY A 75 5.35 10.03 3.75
CA GLY A 75 4.21 10.11 2.84
C GLY A 75 2.89 9.80 3.54
N LEU A 76 1.79 10.33 3.02
CA LEU A 76 0.47 10.21 3.62
C LEU A 76 -0.46 9.44 2.68
N PHE A 77 -1.02 8.34 3.18
CA PHE A 77 -2.21 7.75 2.60
C PHE A 77 -3.44 8.43 3.19
N ILE A 78 -4.39 8.80 2.34
CA ILE A 78 -5.65 9.42 2.73
C ILE A 78 -6.77 8.53 2.22
N LEU A 79 -7.65 8.13 3.14
CA LEU A 79 -8.81 7.31 2.84
C LEU A 79 -10.01 7.76 3.67
N ASP A 80 -11.13 8.08 3.01
CA ASP A 80 -12.38 8.47 3.66
C ASP A 80 -12.22 9.58 4.73
N GLY A 81 -11.18 10.42 4.58
CA GLY A 81 -10.82 11.48 5.53
C GLY A 81 -9.84 11.07 6.62
N GLU A 82 -9.57 9.77 6.81
CA GLU A 82 -8.50 9.25 7.66
C GLU A 82 -7.14 9.43 6.98
N ARG A 83 -6.10 9.72 7.77
CA ARG A 83 -4.73 9.89 7.30
C ARG A 83 -3.82 8.85 7.93
N PHE A 84 -2.96 8.27 7.13
CA PHE A 84 -1.98 7.28 7.56
C PHE A 84 -0.61 7.69 7.08
N ILE A 85 0.32 7.92 8.01
CA ILE A 85 1.69 8.30 7.69
C ILE A 85 2.54 7.05 7.46
N VAL A 86 3.23 6.99 6.34
CA VAL A 86 4.15 5.90 5.99
C VAL A 86 5.36 5.97 6.91
N GLU A 87 5.59 4.91 7.67
CA GLU A 87 6.79 4.78 8.48
C GLU A 87 7.88 4.00 7.76
N ASP A 88 7.53 2.91 7.09
CA ASP A 88 8.47 2.02 6.42
C ASP A 88 7.81 1.15 5.35
N GLU A 89 8.55 0.75 4.32
CA GLU A 89 8.14 -0.28 3.37
C GLU A 89 8.53 -1.65 3.95
N ILE A 90 7.55 -2.55 4.09
CA ILE A 90 7.78 -3.84 4.77
C ILE A 90 7.81 -5.03 3.81
N ALA A 91 7.16 -4.91 2.64
CA ALA A 91 7.17 -5.95 1.62
C ALA A 91 6.98 -5.36 0.22
N ASN A 92 7.67 -5.94 -0.76
CA ASN A 92 7.55 -5.60 -2.17
C ASN A 92 7.90 -6.82 -3.02
N ASP A 93 6.90 -7.39 -3.70
CA ASP A 93 7.08 -8.55 -4.57
C ASP A 93 7.15 -8.19 -6.06
N GLY A 94 7.19 -6.88 -6.38
CA GLY A 94 7.18 -6.35 -7.73
C GLY A 94 5.80 -6.31 -8.40
N GLN A 95 4.74 -6.77 -7.75
CA GLN A 95 3.34 -6.59 -8.14
C GLN A 95 2.55 -5.81 -7.09
N TRP A 96 2.86 -6.04 -5.83
CA TRP A 96 2.24 -5.45 -4.65
C TRP A 96 3.32 -4.93 -3.71
N ILE A 97 3.03 -3.80 -3.09
CA ILE A 97 3.85 -3.20 -2.05
C ILE A 97 2.99 -3.09 -0.79
N THR A 98 3.58 -3.40 0.35
CA THR A 98 2.99 -3.19 1.66
C THR A 98 3.88 -2.25 2.47
N ALA A 99 3.29 -1.21 3.05
CA ALA A 99 3.96 -0.32 3.99
C ALA A 99 3.32 -0.36 5.37
N ALA A 100 4.17 -0.24 6.39
CA ALA A 100 3.80 0.04 7.75
C ALA A 100 3.44 1.52 7.87
N CYS A 101 2.21 1.80 8.31
CA CYS A 101 1.70 3.15 8.49
C CYS A 101 1.18 3.36 9.91
N MET A 102 1.22 4.61 10.37
CA MET A 102 0.61 5.04 11.64
C MET A 102 -0.60 5.93 11.35
N GLU A 103 -1.71 5.71 12.05
CA GLU A 103 -2.90 6.56 11.95
C GLU A 103 -2.59 7.96 12.51
N GLN A 104 -2.86 9.00 11.72
CA GLN A 104 -2.73 10.40 12.11
C GLN A 104 -4.13 11.00 12.23
N ARG A 105 -4.59 11.19 13.47
CA ARG A 105 -5.85 11.89 13.80
C ARG A 105 -5.67 13.40 13.82
#